data_AF-A0A538IGZ1-F1
#
_entry.id   AF-A0A538IGZ1-F1
#
_cell.length_a   1.000
_cell.length_b   1.000
_cell.length_c   1.000
_cell.angle_alpha   90.00
_cell.angle_beta   90.00
_cell.angle_gamma   90.00
#
_symmetry.space_group_name_H-M   'P 1'
#
loop_
_entity.id
_entity.type
_entity.pdbx_description
1 polymer ?
#
loop_
_entity_poly.entity_id
_entity_poly.type
_entity_poly.pdbx_seq_one_letter_code
_entity_poly.pdbx_strand_id
1 'polypeptide(L)'
;MEVWPGRPFPLGAKWDGEGTNFALFSEHAERVELCLFDGDRETRVEVRDVTAHNWHCYLPGVGPGQRYGCRVHGPYEPETGQRFNANKLLIDPYAKAIEGPVQWERANVLP
;
A
#
# COMPACT_ATOMS: atom_id res chain seq x y z
N MET A 1 -9.19 -13.62 -2.62
CA MET A 1 -8.97 -13.19 -1.23
C MET A 1 -10.15 -12.34 -0.82
N GLU A 2 -10.66 -12.56 0.39
CA GLU A 2 -11.74 -11.74 0.94
C GLU A 2 -11.15 -10.43 1.48
N VAL A 3 -11.80 -9.30 1.21
CA VAL A 3 -11.35 -7.97 1.64
C VAL A 3 -12.47 -7.35 2.44
N TRP A 4 -12.20 -7.02 3.70
CA TRP A 4 -13.14 -6.35 4.58
C TRP A 4 -12.81 -4.87 4.69
N PRO A 5 -13.76 -4.02 5.12
CA PRO A 5 -13.53 -2.58 5.21
C PRO A 5 -12.36 -2.21 6.13
N GLY A 6 -12.13 -2.96 7.21
CA GLY A 6 -11.11 -2.61 8.20
C GLY A 6 -11.42 -1.30 8.92
N ARG A 7 -10.38 -0.60 9.37
CA ARG A 7 -10.45 0.63 10.16
C ARG A 7 -9.42 1.65 9.68
N PRO A 8 -9.76 2.96 9.68
CA PRO A 8 -8.82 4.01 9.27
C PRO A 8 -7.66 4.21 10.24
N PHE A 9 -7.77 3.68 11.47
CA PHE A 9 -6.74 3.79 12.50
C PHE A 9 -6.52 2.47 13.24
N PRO A 10 -5.30 2.22 13.73
CA PRO A 10 -4.09 3.04 13.53
C PRO A 10 -3.55 2.94 12.09
N LEU A 11 -2.72 3.90 11.70
CA LEU A 11 -2.05 3.90 10.39
C LEU A 11 -0.97 2.80 10.31
N GLY A 12 -0.79 2.29 9.10
CA GLY A 12 0.07 1.16 8.77
C GLY A 12 -0.62 -0.19 8.86
N ALA A 13 0.19 -1.25 8.78
CA ALA A 13 -0.25 -2.63 8.99
C ALA A 13 -0.32 -2.98 10.48
N LYS A 14 -1.47 -3.50 10.93
CA LYS A 14 -1.68 -3.99 12.30
C LYS A 14 -2.36 -5.36 12.29
N TRP A 15 -1.63 -6.37 12.73
CA TRP A 15 -2.15 -7.71 12.97
C TRP A 15 -2.89 -7.80 14.30
N ASP A 16 -4.02 -8.51 14.32
CA ASP A 16 -4.88 -8.65 15.51
C ASP A 16 -5.04 -10.08 16.03
N GLY A 17 -4.39 -11.06 15.40
CA GLY A 17 -4.53 -12.48 15.72
C GLY A 17 -5.11 -13.28 14.57
N GLU A 18 -6.09 -12.71 13.87
CA GLU A 18 -6.87 -13.39 12.81
C GLU A 18 -6.51 -12.87 11.41
N GLY A 19 -6.07 -11.62 11.32
CA GLY A 19 -5.75 -10.96 10.06
C GLY A 19 -5.06 -9.63 10.30
N THR A 20 -4.84 -8.89 9.20
CA THR A 20 -4.13 -7.62 9.25
C THR A 20 -5.02 -6.48 8.74
N ASN A 21 -5.15 -5.44 9.56
CA ASN A 21 -5.71 -4.15 9.15
C ASN A 21 -4.61 -3.31 8.51
N PHE A 22 -4.85 -2.80 7.31
CA PHE A 22 -3.98 -1.85 6.63
C PHE A 22 -4.66 -0.49 6.56
N ALA A 23 -3.92 0.57 6.88
CA ALA A 23 -4.40 1.94 6.71
C ALA A 23 -3.28 2.86 6.19
N LEU A 24 -3.57 3.62 5.14
CA LEU A 24 -2.63 4.53 4.46
C LEU A 24 -3.29 5.90 4.27
N PHE A 25 -2.64 6.96 4.73
CA PHE A 25 -3.07 8.32 4.45
C PHE A 25 -2.68 8.74 3.02
N SER A 26 -3.65 9.22 2.24
CA SER A 26 -3.37 9.94 0.99
C SER A 26 -4.57 10.81 0.60
N GLU A 27 -4.39 12.13 0.66
CA GLU A 27 -5.43 13.12 0.35
C GLU A 27 -5.77 13.19 -1.14
N HIS A 28 -4.76 13.10 -2.01
CA HIS A 28 -4.90 13.30 -3.46
C HIS A 28 -4.86 12.00 -4.27
N ALA A 29 -4.85 10.84 -3.63
CA ALA A 29 -4.94 9.57 -4.35
C ALA A 29 -6.33 9.40 -4.98
N GLU A 30 -6.37 8.87 -6.20
CA GLU A 30 -7.62 8.49 -6.87
C GLU A 30 -7.92 7.00 -6.68
N ARG A 31 -6.88 6.18 -6.49
CA ARG A 31 -6.98 4.76 -6.20
C ARG A 31 -5.74 4.27 -5.46
N VAL A 32 -5.94 3.37 -4.50
CA VAL A 32 -4.86 2.70 -3.76
C VAL A 32 -4.96 1.20 -3.98
N GLU A 33 -3.83 0.58 -4.34
CA GLU A 33 -3.68 -0.87 -4.40
C GLU A 33 -2.66 -1.32 -3.35
N LEU A 34 -3.09 -2.18 -2.43
CA LEU A 34 -2.20 -2.91 -1.54
C LEU A 34 -1.62 -4.10 -2.31
N CYS A 35 -0.30 -4.19 -2.37
CA CYS A 35 0.41 -5.22 -3.12
C CYS A 35 1.02 -6.22 -2.13
N LEU A 36 0.54 -7.46 -2.13
CA LEU A 36 1.10 -8.56 -1.33
C LEU A 36 2.07 -9.39 -2.17
N PHE A 37 3.16 -9.86 -1.56
CA PHE A 37 4.20 -10.62 -2.24
C PHE A 37 4.38 -12.02 -1.67
N ASP A 38 4.41 -13.01 -2.56
CA ASP A 38 4.76 -14.41 -2.30
C ASP A 38 5.88 -14.81 -3.27
N GLY A 39 7.12 -14.80 -2.78
CA GLY A 39 8.31 -14.76 -3.64
C GLY A 39 8.27 -13.56 -4.60
N ASP A 40 8.41 -13.83 -5.90
CA ASP A 40 8.30 -12.83 -6.97
C ASP A 40 6.85 -12.57 -7.44
N ARG A 41 5.86 -13.29 -6.89
CA ARG A 41 4.46 -13.13 -7.27
C ARG A 41 3.82 -11.97 -6.52
N GLU A 42 3.43 -10.93 -7.26
CA GLU A 42 2.62 -9.81 -6.75
C GLU A 42 1.13 -10.14 -6.84
N THR A 43 0.38 -9.91 -5.76
CA THR A 43 -1.09 -9.93 -5.73
C THR A 43 -1.58 -8.55 -5.31
N ARG A 44 -2.37 -7.89 -6.18
CA ARG A 44 -2.88 -6.54 -5.93
C ARG A 44 -4.29 -6.59 -5.38
N VAL A 45 -4.52 -5.80 -4.36
CA VAL A 45 -5.79 -5.67 -3.66
C VAL A 45 -6.21 -4.22 -3.74
N GLU A 46 -7.33 -3.96 -4.40
CA GLU A 46 -7.91 -2.63 -4.43
C GLU A 46 -8.43 -2.26 -3.04
N VAL A 47 -7.93 -1.15 -2.49
CA VAL A 47 -8.39 -0.59 -1.22
C VAL A 47 -9.54 0.35 -1.53
N ARG A 48 -10.76 -0.04 -1.16
CA ARG A 48 -12.00 0.67 -1.56
C ARG A 48 -12.53 1.61 -0.50
N ASP A 49 -12.28 1.30 0.77
CA ASP A 49 -12.78 2.09 1.87
C ASP A 49 -11.82 3.24 2.19
N VAL A 50 -12.39 4.43 2.34
CA VAL A 50 -11.66 5.66 2.68
C VAL A 50 -12.45 6.47 3.70
N THR A 51 -11.79 6.84 4.81
CA THR A 51 -12.37 7.70 5.84
C THR A 51 -11.39 8.81 6.17
N ALA A 52 -11.79 10.08 5.97
CA ALA A 52 -10.95 11.25 6.21
C ALA A 52 -9.55 11.12 5.57
N HIS A 53 -9.52 10.76 4.28
CA HIS A 53 -8.32 10.53 3.46
C HIS A 53 -7.42 9.35 3.89
N ASN A 54 -7.87 8.54 4.85
CA ASN A 54 -7.22 7.29 5.20
C ASN A 54 -7.86 6.16 4.40
N TRP A 55 -7.11 5.58 3.49
CA TRP A 55 -7.45 4.39 2.74
C TRP A 55 -7.24 3.17 3.61
N HIS A 56 -8.24 2.32 3.77
CA HIS A 56 -8.12 1.18 4.69
C HIS A 56 -8.81 -0.07 4.18
N CYS A 57 -8.28 -1.22 4.60
CA CYS A 57 -8.90 -2.52 4.42
C CYS A 57 -8.42 -3.47 5.51
N TYR A 58 -9.13 -4.58 5.67
CA TYR A 58 -8.72 -5.69 6.52
C TYR A 58 -8.68 -6.97 5.71
N LEU A 59 -7.58 -7.71 5.86
CA LEU A 59 -7.35 -8.97 5.16
C LEU A 59 -7.30 -10.12 6.17
N PRO A 60 -8.37 -10.94 6.27
CA PRO A 60 -8.36 -12.15 7.08
C PRO A 60 -7.27 -13.13 6.63
N GLY A 61 -6.61 -13.79 7.57
CA GLY A 61 -5.55 -14.78 7.31
C GLY A 61 -4.19 -14.19 6.90
N VAL A 62 -4.09 -12.88 6.68
CA VAL A 62 -2.80 -12.22 6.47
C VAL A 62 -2.12 -11.99 7.82
N GLY A 63 -1.04 -12.72 8.06
CA GLY A 63 -0.29 -12.69 9.31
C GLY A 63 1.04 -11.94 9.24
N PRO A 64 1.76 -11.85 10.38
CA PRO A 64 3.09 -11.26 10.46
C PRO A 64 4.09 -11.92 9.51
N GLY A 65 5.01 -11.13 8.96
CA GLY A 65 5.99 -11.58 7.96
C GLY A 65 5.48 -11.49 6.51
N GLN A 66 4.21 -11.15 6.29
CA GLN A 66 3.71 -10.83 4.95
C GLN A 66 4.45 -9.62 4.37
N ARG A 67 5.15 -9.83 3.26
CA ARG A 67 5.73 -8.74 2.48
C ARG A 67 4.65 -7.98 1.73
N TYR A 68 4.68 -6.66 1.82
CA TYR A 68 3.72 -5.81 1.13
C TYR A 68 4.33 -4.46 0.72
N GLY A 69 3.63 -3.78 -0.19
CA GLY A 69 3.83 -2.37 -0.51
C GLY A 69 2.53 -1.79 -1.07
N CYS A 70 2.59 -0.55 -1.53
CA CYS A 70 1.42 0.15 -2.07
C CYS A 70 1.69 0.68 -3.47
N ARG A 71 0.69 0.67 -4.34
CA ARG A 71 0.68 1.44 -5.59
C ARG A 71 -0.42 2.47 -5.49
N VAL A 72 -0.07 3.73 -5.72
CA VAL A 72 -1.00 4.84 -5.54
C VAL A 72 -1.17 5.54 -6.88
N HIS A 73 -2.42 5.59 -7.33
CA HIS A 73 -2.85 6.23 -8.55
C HIS A 73 -3.31 7.65 -8.24
N GLY A 74 -3.13 8.53 -9.21
CA GLY A 74 -3.54 9.93 -9.13
C GLY A 74 -2.87 10.72 -10.26
N PRO A 75 -3.04 12.05 -10.25
CA PRO A 75 -2.48 12.92 -11.28
C PRO A 75 -0.95 12.94 -11.29
N TYR A 76 -0.39 12.95 -12.50
CA TYR A 76 1.04 13.18 -12.75
C TYR A 76 1.21 14.52 -13.47
N GLU A 77 1.36 15.58 -12.68
CA GLU A 77 1.60 16.95 -13.12
C GLU A 77 2.80 17.51 -12.33
N PRO A 78 4.04 17.18 -12.74
CA PRO A 78 5.25 17.54 -11.99
C PRO A 78 5.40 19.05 -11.71
N GLU A 79 4.90 19.89 -12.61
CA GLU A 79 4.92 21.36 -12.51
C GLU A 79 4.06 21.90 -11.37
N THR A 80 2.99 21.17 -10.99
CA THR A 80 2.11 21.51 -9.85
C THR A 80 2.44 20.66 -8.61
N GLY A 81 3.50 19.84 -8.67
CA GLY A 81 3.94 18.97 -7.58
C GLY A 81 3.25 17.61 -7.51
N GLN A 82 2.25 17.35 -8.35
CA GLN A 82 1.53 16.08 -8.38
C GLN A 82 2.38 15.02 -9.10
N ARG A 83 2.79 13.98 -8.38
CA ARG A 83 3.79 12.99 -8.87
C ARG A 83 3.35 11.54 -8.67
N PHE A 84 2.04 11.27 -8.72
CA PHE A 84 1.53 9.91 -8.61
C PHE A 84 2.02 9.06 -9.78
N ASN A 85 2.55 7.88 -9.48
CA ASN A 85 3.00 6.93 -10.48
C ASN A 85 2.82 5.51 -9.96
N ALA A 86 1.71 4.87 -10.35
CA ALA A 86 1.37 3.52 -9.90
C ALA A 86 2.32 2.43 -10.44
N ASN A 87 3.20 2.74 -11.40
CA ASN A 87 4.25 1.81 -11.83
C ASN A 87 5.35 1.67 -10.76
N LYS A 88 5.48 2.66 -9.86
CA LYS A 88 6.35 2.61 -8.68
C LYS A 88 5.66 1.84 -7.56
N LEU A 89 6.35 0.83 -7.03
CA LEU A 89 5.99 0.25 -5.74
C LEU A 89 6.46 1.19 -4.63
N LEU A 90 5.56 1.58 -3.75
CA LEU A 90 5.83 2.43 -2.60
C LEU A 90 5.92 1.61 -1.32
N ILE A 91 6.81 2.04 -0.42
CA ILE A 91 6.88 1.54 0.94
C ILE A 91 5.79 2.24 1.76
N ASP A 92 5.10 1.50 2.63
CA ASP A 92 4.18 2.08 3.59
C ASP A 92 4.97 3.00 4.57
N PRO A 93 4.63 4.30 4.67
CA PRO A 93 5.32 5.24 5.55
C PRO A 93 5.21 4.87 7.03
N TYR A 94 4.28 4.00 7.40
CA TYR A 94 4.07 3.53 8.78
C TYR A 94 4.62 2.12 9.04
N ALA A 95 5.28 1.50 8.06
CA ALA A 95 5.87 0.17 8.17
C ALA A 95 6.77 0.04 9.41
N LYS A 96 6.68 -1.10 10.10
CA LYS A 96 7.48 -1.41 11.30
C LYS A 96 8.76 -2.16 10.99
N ALA A 97 8.87 -2.72 9.78
CA ALA A 97 10.04 -3.40 9.27
C ALA A 97 10.10 -3.20 7.76
N ILE A 98 11.31 -3.05 7.21
CA ILE A 98 11.59 -2.96 5.78
C ILE A 98 12.58 -4.07 5.45
N GLU A 99 12.29 -4.85 4.41
CA GLU A 99 13.14 -5.95 3.96
C GLU A 99 13.92 -5.55 2.70
N GLY A 100 15.23 -5.82 2.74
CA GLY A 100 16.11 -5.72 1.57
C GLY A 100 16.61 -4.31 1.25
N PRO A 101 17.71 -4.21 0.47
CA PRO A 101 18.22 -2.94 -0.01
C PRO A 101 17.41 -2.42 -1.20
N VAL A 102 17.49 -1.10 -1.44
CA VAL A 102 17.01 -0.52 -2.70
C VAL A 102 17.91 -0.96 -3.85
N GLN A 103 17.34 -1.68 -4.81
CA GLN A 103 18.02 -2.07 -6.05
C GLN A 103 17.90 -0.94 -7.07
N TRP A 104 18.89 -0.04 -7.12
CA TRP A 104 18.86 1.19 -7.94
C TRP A 104 18.56 0.95 -9.43
N GLU A 105 19.08 -0.13 -10.01
CA GLU A 105 18.83 -0.48 -11.42
C GLU A 105 17.36 -0.77 -11.70
N ARG A 106 16.64 -1.35 -10.72
CA ARG A 106 15.21 -1.68 -10.81
C ARG A 106 14.31 -0.54 -10.32
N ALA A 107 14.86 0.38 -9.52
CA ALA A 107 14.12 1.53 -8.98
C ALA A 107 13.88 2.63 -10.03
N ASN A 108 14.65 2.63 -11.12
CA ASN A 108 14.51 3.55 -12.23
C ASN A 108 13.37 3.13 -13.16
N VAL A 109 12.22 3.74 -12.91
CA VAL A 109 11.07 3.81 -13.84
C VAL A 109 10.65 5.27 -13.94
N LEU A 110 11.50 6.06 -14.57
CA LEU A 110 11.03 7.33 -15.14
C LEU A 110 10.08 6.97 -16.29
N PRO A 111 8.99 7.73 -16.50
CA PRO A 111 8.26 7.63 -17.75
C PRO A 111 9.19 7.91 -18.96
#